data_AF-A0AAE3VXP3-F1
#
_entry.id   AF-A0AAE3VXP3-F1
#
_cell.length_a   1.000
_cell.length_b   1.000
_cell.length_c   1.000
_cell.angle_alpha   90.00
_cell.angle_beta   90.00
_cell.angle_gamma   90.00
#
_symmetry.space_group_name_H-M   'P 1'
#
loop_
_entity.id
_entity.type
_entity.pdbx_description
1 polymer ?
#
loop_
_entity_poly.entity_id
_entity_poly.type
_entity_poly.pdbx_seq_one_letter_code
_entity_poly.pdbx_strand_id
1 'polypeptide(L)'
;MATRQSPEEIVATRQVSAGAVLEGRADLRFYHYRHLAVLSDGTVEPERLARLIAAVEHLDAYGWELVTLSPSTDARRLIAILRRRSLG
;
A
#
# COMPACT_ATOMS: atom_id res chain seq x y z
N MET A 1 7.35 -13.97 -8.47
CA MET A 1 7.89 -13.94 -7.11
C MET A 1 7.88 -12.50 -6.65
N ALA A 2 6.99 -12.13 -5.74
CA ALA A 2 6.97 -10.77 -5.21
C ALA A 2 8.10 -10.63 -4.18
N THR A 3 9.03 -9.72 -4.44
CA THR A 3 10.18 -9.44 -3.58
C THR A 3 9.68 -8.91 -2.24
N ARG A 4 10.24 -9.40 -1.12
CA ARG A 4 10.04 -8.79 0.19
C ARG A 4 10.55 -7.34 0.12
N GLN A 5 9.70 -6.38 0.45
CA GLN A 5 10.12 -4.97 0.50
C GLN A 5 10.73 -4.67 1.86
N SER A 6 11.94 -4.11 1.85
CA SER A 6 12.63 -3.79 3.09
C SER A 6 12.07 -2.51 3.73
N PRO A 7 12.19 -2.31 5.06
CA PRO A 7 11.79 -1.06 5.69
C PRO A 7 12.44 0.17 5.06
N GLU A 8 13.72 0.07 4.67
CA GLU A 8 14.48 1.17 4.06
C GLU A 8 13.93 1.53 2.68
N GLU A 9 13.55 0.52 1.87
CA GLU A 9 12.92 0.72 0.56
C GLU A 9 11.58 1.45 0.71
N ILE A 10 10.75 1.03 1.66
CA ILE A 10 9.44 1.63 1.91
C ILE A 10 9.61 3.07 2.42
N VAL A 11 10.56 3.33 3.32
CA VAL A 11 10.88 4.68 3.82
C VAL A 11 11.35 5.60 2.68
N ALA A 12 12.23 5.10 1.81
CA ALA A 12 12.79 5.88 0.70
C ALA A 12 11.71 6.24 -0.33
N THR A 13 10.89 5.26 -0.72
CA THR A 13 9.91 5.39 -1.81
C THR A 13 8.54 5.90 -1.33
N ARG A 14 8.24 5.72 -0.05
CA ARG A 14 6.91 5.94 0.55
C ARG A 14 5.83 5.05 -0.09
N GLN A 15 6.26 3.91 -0.64
CA GLN A 15 5.44 3.00 -1.41
C GLN A 15 5.56 1.58 -0.84
N VAL A 16 4.44 0.85 -0.88
CA VAL A 16 4.38 -0.58 -0.57
C VAL A 16 3.47 -1.28 -1.57
N SER A 17 3.74 -2.53 -1.91
CA SER A 17 2.88 -3.33 -2.78
C SER A 17 1.72 -3.95 -1.99
N ALA A 18 0.56 -4.07 -2.63
CA ALA A 18 -0.60 -4.71 -2.04
C ALA A 18 -0.31 -6.17 -1.62
N GLY A 19 0.40 -6.93 -2.45
CA GLY A 19 0.84 -8.29 -2.12
C GLY A 19 1.82 -8.34 -0.95
N ALA A 20 2.76 -7.39 -0.83
CA ALA A 20 3.65 -7.33 0.32
C ALA A 20 2.89 -7.08 1.63
N VAL A 21 1.85 -6.24 1.60
CA VAL A 21 0.94 -6.03 2.74
C VAL A 21 0.18 -7.31 3.07
N LEU A 22 -0.52 -7.89 2.09
CA LEU A 22 -1.41 -9.03 2.29
C LEU A 22 -0.67 -10.32 2.70
N GLU A 23 0.58 -10.47 2.26
CA GLU A 23 1.41 -11.63 2.61
C GLU A 23 2.25 -11.41 3.88
N GLY A 24 2.09 -10.28 4.59
CA GLY A 24 2.84 -9.97 5.81
C GLY A 24 4.34 -9.75 5.56
N ARG A 25 4.71 -9.36 4.33
CA ARG A 25 6.09 -9.10 3.90
C ARG A 25 6.47 -7.62 3.96
N ALA A 26 5.55 -6.74 4.30
CA ALA A 26 5.77 -5.32 4.53
C ALA A 26 6.02 -5.03 6.02
N ASP A 27 7.13 -4.38 6.35
CA ASP A 27 7.42 -3.92 7.71
C ASP A 27 7.35 -2.40 7.78
N LEU A 28 6.26 -1.90 8.37
CA LEU A 28 5.97 -0.47 8.53
C LEU A 28 6.36 0.07 9.91
N ARG A 29 7.02 -0.72 10.77
CA ARG A 29 7.33 -0.30 12.16
C ARG A 29 8.27 0.90 12.21
N PHE A 30 9.19 1.00 11.25
CA PHE A 30 10.12 2.13 11.11
C PHE A 30 9.58 3.24 10.19
N TYR A 31 8.32 3.13 9.74
CA TYR A 31 7.70 4.12 8.87
C TYR A 31 7.07 5.26 9.67
N HIS A 32 7.81 6.36 9.79
CA HIS A 32 7.42 7.54 10.59
C HIS A 32 6.67 8.61 9.80
N TYR A 33 6.47 8.44 8.49
CA TYR A 33 5.74 9.41 7.68
C TYR A 33 4.23 9.24 7.81
N ARG A 34 3.52 10.35 7.60
CA ARG A 34 2.05 10.41 7.74
C ARG A 34 1.29 9.79 6.57
N HIS A 35 1.87 9.80 5.37
CA HIS A 35 1.23 9.30 4.15
C HIS A 35 1.97 8.09 3.61
N LEU A 36 1.25 7.14 3.06
CA LEU A 36 1.78 5.91 2.46
C LEU A 36 1.03 5.64 1.15
N ALA A 37 1.76 5.31 0.09
CA ALA A 37 1.17 4.84 -1.15
C ALA A 37 1.17 3.30 -1.18
N VAL A 38 0.02 2.70 -1.47
CA VAL A 38 -0.10 1.27 -1.75
C VAL A 38 -0.30 1.09 -3.24
N LEU A 39 0.56 0.30 -3.86
CA LEU A 39 0.55 0.02 -5.29
C LEU A 39 -0.12 -1.34 -5.54
N SER A 40 -1.03 -1.40 -6.50
CA SER A 40 -1.52 -2.68 -6.99
C SER A 40 -0.40 -3.47 -7.64
N ASP A 41 -0.18 -4.72 -7.22
CA ASP A 41 0.65 -5.70 -7.91
C ASP A 41 -0.22 -6.76 -8.60
N GLY A 42 0.01 -6.96 -9.91
CA GLY A 42 -0.75 -7.91 -10.72
C GLY A 42 -0.91 -7.46 -12.16
N THR A 43 -1.33 -8.40 -13.03
CA THR A 43 -1.44 -8.20 -14.48
C THR A 43 -2.89 -8.06 -14.97
N VAL A 44 -3.89 -8.42 -14.15
CA VAL A 44 -5.31 -8.53 -14.55
C VAL A 44 -6.20 -7.53 -13.78
N GLU A 45 -7.01 -6.74 -14.49
CA GLU A 45 -7.72 -5.55 -13.97
C GLU A 45 -8.67 -5.80 -12.78
N PRO A 46 -9.61 -6.76 -12.80
CA PRO A 46 -10.51 -6.99 -11.66
C PRO A 46 -9.77 -7.43 -10.39
N GLU A 47 -8.73 -8.25 -10.55
CA GLU A 47 -7.93 -8.77 -9.45
C GLU A 47 -7.06 -7.68 -8.81
N ARG A 48 -6.60 -6.70 -9.61
CA ARG A 48 -5.81 -5.56 -9.13
C ARG A 48 -6.58 -4.67 -8.17
N LEU A 49 -7.81 -4.29 -8.53
CA LEU A 49 -8.64 -3.45 -7.66
C LEU A 49 -9.01 -4.21 -6.38
N ALA A 50 -9.44 -5.47 -6.49
CA ALA A 50 -9.79 -6.29 -5.34
C ALA A 50 -8.63 -6.45 -4.35
N ARG A 51 -7.41 -6.74 -4.84
CA ARG A 51 -6.21 -6.81 -3.98
C ARG A 51 -5.88 -5.48 -3.34
N LEU A 52 -5.97 -4.38 -4.09
CA LEU A 52 -5.67 -3.06 -3.55
C LEU A 52 -6.65 -2.69 -2.43
N ILE A 53 -7.94 -2.96 -2.61
CA ILE A 53 -8.97 -2.77 -1.57
C ILE A 53 -8.66 -3.63 -0.36
N ALA A 54 -8.37 -4.92 -0.54
CA ALA A 54 -8.04 -5.82 0.56
C ALA A 54 -6.81 -5.35 1.36
N ALA A 55 -5.78 -4.82 0.68
CA ALA A 55 -4.60 -4.25 1.34
C ALA A 55 -4.94 -2.97 2.13
N VAL A 56 -5.84 -2.12 1.60
CA VAL A 56 -6.32 -0.93 2.30
C VAL A 56 -7.10 -1.32 3.56
N GLU A 57 -8.03 -2.27 3.47
CA GLU A 57 -8.80 -2.77 4.62
C GLU A 57 -7.87 -3.39 5.68
N HIS A 58 -6.86 -4.15 5.25
CA HIS A 58 -5.87 -4.71 6.15
C HIS A 58 -5.13 -3.59 6.91
N LEU A 59 -4.69 -2.54 6.22
CA LEU A 59 -3.97 -1.42 6.84
C LEU A 59 -4.86 -0.52 7.71
N ASP A 60 -6.16 -0.43 7.43
CA ASP A 60 -7.09 0.31 8.28
C ASP A 60 -7.19 -0.27 9.69
N ALA A 61 -7.13 -1.60 9.82
CA ALA A 61 -7.02 -2.27 11.13
C ALA A 61 -5.77 -1.84 11.93
N TYR A 62 -4.74 -1.31 11.26
CA TYR A 62 -3.51 -0.78 11.87
C TYR A 62 -3.46 0.76 11.90
N GLY A 63 -4.59 1.43 11.72
CA GLY A 63 -4.71 2.87 11.87
C GLY A 63 -4.37 3.68 10.61
N TRP A 64 -4.41 3.07 9.43
CA TRP A 64 -4.28 3.80 8.16
C TRP A 64 -5.63 4.06 7.51
N GLU A 65 -5.93 5.31 7.24
CA GLU A 65 -7.17 5.74 6.61
C GLU A 65 -6.94 5.97 5.11
N LEU A 66 -7.84 5.49 4.27
CA LEU A 66 -7.80 5.77 2.83
C LEU A 66 -8.09 7.26 2.56
N VAL A 67 -7.20 7.92 1.83
CA VAL A 67 -7.39 9.30 1.36
C VAL A 67 -7.96 9.32 -0.04
N THR A 68 -7.38 8.53 -0.96
CA THR A 68 -7.82 8.46 -2.35
C THR A 68 -7.35 7.19 -3.04
N LEU A 69 -8.10 6.79 -4.07
CA LEU A 69 -7.71 5.80 -5.06
C LEU A 69 -7.60 6.51 -6.41
N SER A 70 -6.45 6.36 -7.07
CA SER A 70 -6.21 6.97 -8.37
C SER A 70 -5.54 5.97 -9.31
N PRO A 71 -5.89 5.97 -10.61
CA PRO A 71 -5.00 5.40 -11.61
C PRO A 71 -3.66 6.13 -11.56
N SER A 72 -2.57 5.37 -11.69
CA SER A 72 -1.24 5.93 -11.90
C SER A 72 -1.15 6.53 -13.31
N THR A 73 -0.20 7.45 -13.50
CA THR A 73 0.18 7.95 -14.83
C THR A 73 0.63 6.85 -15.78
N ASP A 74 1.15 5.73 -15.24
CA ASP A 74 1.25 4.47 -15.95
C ASP A 74 -0.09 3.73 -15.79
N ALA A 75 -0.93 3.77 -16.83
CA ALA A 75 -2.31 3.27 -16.87
C ALA A 75 -2.48 1.78 -16.48
N ARG A 76 -1.40 1.09 -16.15
CA ARG A 76 -1.35 -0.31 -15.70
C ARG A 76 -1.31 -0.47 -14.18
N ARG A 77 -1.30 0.62 -13.41
CA ARG A 77 -1.21 0.57 -11.94
C ARG A 77 -2.31 1.41 -11.30
N LEU A 78 -2.97 0.83 -10.29
CA LEU A 78 -3.82 1.57 -9.35
C LEU A 78 -3.00 1.91 -8.11
N ILE A 79 -3.22 3.09 -7.57
CA ILE A 79 -2.55 3.58 -6.36
C ILE A 79 -3.60 3.98 -5.35
N ALA A 80 -3.46 3.47 -4.14
CA ALA A 80 -4.16 3.99 -2.96
C ALA A 80 -3.20 4.90 -2.19
N ILE A 81 -3.66 6.09 -1.81
CA ILE A 81 -2.94 6.93 -0.86
C ILE A 81 -3.65 6.81 0.48
N LEU A 82 -2.91 6.40 1.51
CA LEU A 82 -3.39 6.33 2.88
C LEU A 82 -2.72 7.38 3.75
N ARG A 83 -3.42 7.72 4.84
CA ARG A 83 -2.96 8.63 5.89
C ARG A 83 -3.03 7.91 7.23
N ARG A 84 -1.96 8.00 8.02
CA ARG A 84 -1.96 7.51 9.39
C ARG A 84 -2.96 8.33 10.22
N ARG A 85 -3.90 7.67 10.90
CA ARG A 85 -4.73 8.29 11.91
C ARG A 85 -3.82 8.80 13.01
N SER A 86 -3.88 10.10 13.28
CA SER A 86 -3.33 10.63 14.53
C SER A 86 -4.13 9.96 15.65
N LEU A 87 -3.44 9.28 16.55
CA LEU A 87 -4.02 8.98 17.85
C LEU A 87 -4.33 10.35 18.47
N GLY A 88 -5.61 10.71 18.50
CA GLY A 88 -6.10 11.88 19.21
C GLY A 88 -6.04 11.65 20.71
#